data_AF-A0A2N9F796-F1
#
_entry.id   AF-A0A2N9F796-F1
#
_cell.length_a   1.000
_cell.length_b   1.000
_cell.length_c   1.000
_cell.angle_alpha   90.00
_cell.angle_beta   90.00
_cell.angle_gamma   90.00
#
_symmetry.space_group_name_H-M   'P 1'
#
loop_
_entity.id
_entity.type
_entity.pdbx_description
1 polymer ?
#
loop_
_entity_poly.entity_id
_entity_poly.type
_entity_poly.pdbx_seq_one_letter_code
_entity_poly.pdbx_strand_id
1 'polypeptide(L)'
;MLVVIQGAVLLLSSSPPAARHVIDAAFDRQGHGKQLSALHALGNIAGESRPENKIILNEVAEDSLRRLMYGAASKSSKLTPSGLLVSVLHQDSEIRLAGYRVITGLVARLWFLMEICSRQEILNIVTDASTETTKIGMEARYKCCQSIHKAFLSSSKLINDPALAGIVAKLQEAVRRGPYLGGKNAEAQPVVKTAERF
;
A
#
# COMPACT_ATOMS: atom_id res chain seq x y z
N MET A 1 13.46 2.69 32.97
CA MET A 1 12.96 2.05 31.73
C MET A 1 12.34 3.13 30.87
N LEU A 2 13.10 3.70 29.93
CA LEU A 2 12.60 4.74 29.03
C LEU A 2 11.59 4.10 28.07
N VAL A 3 10.32 4.42 28.24
CA VAL A 3 9.28 4.11 27.25
C VAL A 3 9.61 4.95 26.03
N VAL A 4 10.20 4.35 25.00
CA VAL A 4 10.29 4.97 23.68
C VAL A 4 8.87 5.00 23.13
N ILE A 5 8.14 6.08 23.42
CA ILE A 5 6.80 6.31 22.89
C ILE A 5 6.96 6.47 21.38
N GLN A 6 6.53 5.46 20.62
CA GLN A 6 6.42 5.58 19.18
C GLN A 6 5.36 6.65 18.88
N GLY A 7 5.70 7.72 18.15
CA GLY A 7 4.79 8.83 17.89
C GLY A 7 3.44 8.40 17.28
N ALA A 8 3.41 7.32 16.51
CA ALA A 8 2.17 6.75 15.99
C ALA A 8 1.22 6.20 17.08
N VAL A 9 1.76 5.62 18.16
CA VAL A 9 0.95 5.21 19.32
C VAL A 9 0.26 6.42 19.92
N LEU A 10 0.97 7.54 20.11
CA LEU A 10 0.38 8.76 20.65
C LEU A 10 -0.75 9.30 19.75
N LEU A 11 -0.56 9.28 18.43
CA LEU A 11 -1.57 9.73 17.46
C LEU A 11 -2.82 8.84 17.45
N LEU A 12 -2.67 7.54 17.75
CA LEU A 12 -3.76 6.56 17.71
C LEU A 12 -4.45 6.38 19.07
N SER A 13 -3.76 6.63 20.18
CA SER A 13 -4.27 6.40 21.54
C SER A 13 -4.78 7.68 22.24
N SER A 14 -4.70 8.84 21.61
CA SER A 14 -5.29 10.09 22.12
C SER A 14 -6.82 10.02 22.14
N SER A 15 -7.47 10.87 22.95
CA SER A 15 -8.94 10.95 23.03
C SER A 15 -9.41 12.39 22.72
N PRO A 16 -10.04 12.63 21.54
CA PRO A 16 -10.17 11.71 20.41
C PRO A 16 -8.83 11.44 19.70
N PRO A 17 -8.65 10.31 18.99
CA PRO A 17 -7.41 10.01 18.29
C PRO A 17 -7.08 11.06 17.24
N ALA A 18 -5.92 11.68 17.32
CA ALA A 18 -5.47 12.68 16.34
C ALA A 18 -5.35 12.08 14.92
N ALA A 19 -4.99 10.80 14.81
CA ALA A 19 -4.91 10.05 13.56
C ALA A 19 -6.22 10.04 12.75
N ARG A 20 -7.38 10.26 13.39
CA ARG A 20 -8.67 10.48 12.74
C ARG A 20 -8.56 11.48 11.60
N HIS A 21 -7.96 12.64 11.87
CA HIS A 21 -7.91 13.74 10.92
C HIS A 21 -7.04 13.41 9.71
N VAL A 22 -5.99 12.61 9.91
CA VAL A 22 -5.13 12.11 8.83
C VAL A 22 -5.91 11.14 7.94
N ILE A 23 -6.61 10.18 8.55
CA ILE A 23 -7.39 9.18 7.81
C ILE A 23 -8.54 9.85 7.05
N ASP A 24 -9.29 10.75 7.69
CA ASP A 24 -10.37 11.50 7.03
C ASP A 24 -9.80 12.27 5.83
N ALA A 25 -8.75 13.07 6.02
CA ALA A 25 -8.12 13.85 4.95
C ALA A 25 -7.55 12.99 3.80
N ALA A 26 -7.06 11.78 4.10
CA ALA A 26 -6.52 10.86 3.10
C ALA A 26 -7.60 10.33 2.13
N PHE A 27 -8.87 10.33 2.57
CA PHE A 27 -9.99 9.73 1.83
C PHE A 27 -11.12 10.70 1.48
N ASP A 28 -11.06 11.95 1.95
CA ASP A 28 -12.03 13.04 1.71
C ASP A 28 -12.09 13.49 0.23
N ARG A 29 -11.07 13.22 -0.60
CA ARG A 29 -10.91 13.69 -2.01
C ARG A 29 -11.04 15.21 -2.20
N GLN A 30 -11.22 15.99 -1.13
CA GLN A 30 -11.28 17.44 -1.13
C GLN A 30 -9.85 18.01 -1.03
N GLY A 31 -9.29 18.33 -2.19
CA GLY A 31 -7.98 18.98 -2.31
C GLY A 31 -6.82 18.00 -2.44
N HIS A 32 -6.23 17.96 -3.64
CA HIS A 32 -5.15 17.05 -4.00
C HIS A 32 -3.97 17.09 -3.02
N GLY A 33 -3.42 18.28 -2.73
CA GLY A 33 -2.26 18.40 -1.83
C GLY A 33 -2.54 17.97 -0.38
N LYS A 34 -3.76 18.22 0.12
CA LYS A 34 -4.21 17.78 1.45
C LYS A 34 -4.28 16.26 1.50
N GLN A 35 -4.91 15.65 0.49
CA GLN A 35 -5.03 14.20 0.37
C GLN A 35 -3.66 13.52 0.26
N LEU A 36 -2.79 14.01 -0.63
CA LEU A 36 -1.44 13.47 -0.84
C LEU A 36 -0.63 13.46 0.45
N SER A 37 -0.59 14.61 1.15
CA SER A 37 0.12 14.76 2.43
C SER A 37 -0.44 13.80 3.49
N ALA A 38 -1.77 13.67 3.55
CA ALA A 38 -2.44 12.79 4.49
C ALA A 38 -2.18 11.30 4.20
N LEU A 39 -2.13 10.88 2.94
CA LEU A 39 -1.78 9.50 2.56
C LEU A 39 -0.33 9.17 2.95
N HIS A 40 0.61 10.10 2.74
CA HIS A 40 1.99 9.92 3.19
C HIS A 40 2.10 9.82 4.71
N ALA A 41 1.39 10.68 5.44
CA ALA A 41 1.33 10.60 6.90
C ALA A 41 0.70 9.28 7.37
N LEU A 42 -0.36 8.81 6.71
CA LEU A 42 -1.00 7.53 7.01
C LEU A 42 -0.04 6.35 6.77
N GLY A 43 0.76 6.36 5.69
CA GLY A 43 1.81 5.36 5.47
C GLY A 43 2.81 5.30 6.63
N ASN A 44 3.24 6.46 7.14
CA ASN A 44 4.14 6.53 8.30
C ASN A 44 3.47 6.03 9.59
N ILE A 45 2.19 6.37 9.82
CA ILE A 45 1.39 5.88 10.96
C ILE A 45 1.17 4.37 10.88
N ALA A 46 0.95 3.82 9.68
CA ALA A 46 0.81 2.38 9.44
C ALA A 46 2.13 1.61 9.62
N GLY A 47 3.27 2.29 9.49
CA GLY A 47 4.60 1.75 9.75
C GLY A 47 5.43 1.42 8.51
N GLU A 48 5.11 2.00 7.35
CA GLU A 48 5.81 1.74 6.07
C GLU A 48 7.33 1.95 6.14
N SER A 49 7.79 2.93 6.90
CA SER A 49 9.20 3.28 7.05
C SER A 49 9.83 2.73 8.35
N ARG A 50 9.11 1.91 9.12
CA ARG A 50 9.64 1.33 10.37
C ARG A 50 10.44 0.06 10.09
N PRO A 51 11.41 -0.27 10.95
CA PRO A 51 12.00 -1.60 10.98
C PRO A 51 10.93 -2.67 11.15
N GLU A 52 11.14 -3.84 10.56
CA GLU A 52 10.15 -4.93 10.50
C GLU A 52 9.59 -5.33 11.88
N ASN A 53 10.45 -5.42 12.89
CA ASN A 53 10.07 -5.74 14.27
C ASN A 53 9.37 -4.59 15.02
N LYS A 54 9.10 -3.46 14.36
CA LYS A 54 8.47 -2.26 14.92
C LYS A 54 7.28 -1.76 14.10
N ILE A 55 6.86 -2.49 13.05
CA ILE A 55 5.70 -2.11 12.22
C ILE A 55 4.41 -2.18 13.06
N ILE A 56 4.21 -3.29 13.76
CA ILE A 56 3.05 -3.53 14.62
C ILE A 56 3.20 -2.74 15.93
N LEU A 57 2.14 -2.01 16.29
CA LEU A 57 2.04 -1.20 17.49
C LEU A 57 1.49 -2.02 18.67
N ASN A 58 1.26 -1.36 19.81
CA ASN A 58 0.52 -1.96 20.91
C ASN A 58 -0.96 -2.15 20.55
N GLU A 59 -1.64 -3.03 21.29
CA GLU A 59 -3.02 -3.44 21.04
C GLU A 59 -4.00 -2.26 20.93
N VAL A 60 -3.88 -1.27 21.82
CA VAL A 60 -4.77 -0.09 21.84
C VAL A 60 -4.63 0.71 20.54
N ALA A 61 -3.40 0.97 20.11
CA ALA A 61 -3.14 1.72 18.88
C ALA A 61 -3.55 0.93 17.63
N GLU A 62 -3.32 -0.38 17.61
CA GLU A 62 -3.72 -1.27 16.52
C GLU A 62 -5.24 -1.35 16.35
N ASP A 63 -5.97 -1.48 17.46
CA ASP A 63 -7.43 -1.48 17.45
C ASP A 63 -8.00 -0.12 17.00
N SER A 64 -7.41 0.99 17.49
CA SER A 64 -7.77 2.34 17.07
C SER A 64 -7.56 2.54 15.57
N LEU A 65 -6.41 2.12 15.02
CA LEU A 65 -6.11 2.20 13.59
C LEU A 65 -7.14 1.43 12.75
N ARG A 66 -7.46 0.20 13.17
CA ARG A 66 -8.48 -0.62 12.51
C ARG A 66 -9.84 0.08 12.54
N ARG A 67 -10.31 0.53 13.71
CA ARG A 67 -11.61 1.21 13.86
C ARG A 67 -11.70 2.48 13.02
N LEU A 68 -10.63 3.29 12.98
CA LEU A 68 -10.62 4.50 12.16
C LEU A 68 -10.66 4.18 10.65
N MET A 69 -9.93 3.17 10.18
CA MET A 69 -9.96 2.77 8.77
C MET A 69 -11.34 2.29 8.33
N TYR A 70 -11.96 1.39 9.11
CA TYR A 70 -13.33 0.94 8.82
C TYR A 70 -14.35 2.06 8.99
N GLY A 71 -14.17 2.93 9.99
CA GLY A 71 -15.03 4.09 10.21
C GLY A 71 -14.96 5.14 9.09
N ALA A 72 -13.80 5.32 8.47
CA ALA A 72 -13.66 6.16 7.28
C ALA A 72 -14.33 5.51 6.06
N ALA A 73 -14.15 4.20 5.90
CA ALA A 73 -14.75 3.45 4.80
C ALA A 73 -16.28 3.48 4.87
N SER A 74 -16.87 3.28 6.04
CA SER A 74 -18.33 3.25 6.24
C SER A 74 -19.02 4.60 6.00
N LYS A 75 -18.30 5.71 6.20
CA LYS A 75 -18.78 7.07 5.87
C LYS A 75 -18.63 7.42 4.40
N SER A 76 -18.00 6.55 3.61
CA SER A 76 -17.76 6.76 2.18
C SER A 76 -18.63 5.82 1.35
N SER A 77 -18.78 6.13 0.06
CA SER A 77 -19.42 5.22 -0.90
C SER A 77 -18.60 3.96 -1.20
N LYS A 78 -17.41 3.78 -0.59
CA LYS A 78 -16.50 2.66 -0.84
C LYS A 78 -16.70 1.49 0.11
N LEU A 79 -17.36 1.71 1.25
CA LEU A 79 -17.82 0.73 2.25
C LEU A 79 -16.72 -0.10 2.96
N THR A 80 -15.59 -0.37 2.32
CA THR A 80 -14.48 -1.15 2.88
C THR A 80 -13.13 -0.41 2.78
N PRO A 81 -12.15 -0.72 3.65
CA PRO A 81 -10.79 -0.19 3.54
C PRO A 81 -10.13 -0.51 2.19
N SER A 82 -10.29 -1.74 1.68
CA SER A 82 -9.84 -2.07 0.32
C SER A 82 -10.54 -1.17 -0.70
N GLY A 83 -11.85 -0.95 -0.53
CA GLY A 83 -12.74 0.02 -1.19
C GLY A 83 -12.06 1.36 -1.45
N LEU A 84 -11.69 2.02 -0.35
CA LEU A 84 -11.00 3.31 -0.32
C LEU A 84 -9.70 3.27 -1.13
N LEU A 85 -8.89 2.24 -0.94
CA LEU A 85 -7.56 2.19 -1.53
C LEU A 85 -7.55 1.99 -3.03
N VAL A 86 -8.49 1.26 -3.62
CA VAL A 86 -8.59 1.29 -5.09
C VAL A 86 -8.94 2.67 -5.60
N SER A 87 -9.78 3.42 -4.88
CA SER A 87 -10.08 4.79 -5.28
C SER A 87 -8.83 5.67 -5.22
N VAL A 88 -7.88 5.37 -4.34
CA VAL A 88 -6.55 6.01 -4.30
C VAL A 88 -5.68 5.51 -5.46
N LEU A 89 -5.63 4.21 -5.70
CA LEU A 89 -4.80 3.59 -6.73
C LEU A 89 -5.25 3.90 -8.17
N HIS A 90 -6.47 4.39 -8.38
CA HIS A 90 -6.94 4.86 -9.70
C HIS A 90 -6.66 6.34 -9.96
N GLN A 91 -6.10 7.07 -8.99
CA GLN A 91 -5.74 8.47 -9.19
C GLN A 91 -4.39 8.59 -9.89
N ASP A 92 -3.92 9.83 -10.06
CA ASP A 92 -2.63 10.15 -10.65
C ASP A 92 -1.46 9.47 -9.91
N SER A 93 -0.28 9.51 -10.54
CA SER A 93 0.90 8.78 -10.05
C SER A 93 1.36 9.19 -8.67
N GLU A 94 1.18 10.45 -8.25
CA GLU A 94 1.65 10.90 -6.93
C GLU A 94 0.75 10.34 -5.82
N ILE A 95 -0.58 10.43 -6.03
CA ILE A 95 -1.56 9.85 -5.10
C ILE A 95 -1.44 8.33 -5.05
N ARG A 96 -1.27 7.68 -6.20
CA ARG A 96 -1.11 6.23 -6.29
C ARG A 96 0.16 5.75 -5.60
N LEU A 97 1.28 6.46 -5.74
CA LEU A 97 2.51 6.21 -5.01
C LEU A 97 2.29 6.27 -3.48
N ALA A 98 1.59 7.31 -3.00
CA ALA A 98 1.25 7.40 -1.59
C ALA A 98 0.33 6.25 -1.14
N GLY A 99 -0.59 5.80 -2.01
CA GLY A 99 -1.41 4.61 -1.82
C GLY A 99 -0.59 3.32 -1.64
N TYR A 100 0.44 3.10 -2.46
CA TYR A 100 1.36 1.97 -2.28
C TYR A 100 2.04 1.99 -0.92
N ARG A 101 2.44 3.17 -0.44
CA ARG A 101 3.07 3.31 0.89
C ARG A 101 2.09 2.96 2.02
N VAL A 102 0.83 3.41 1.92
CA VAL A 102 -0.21 3.04 2.89
C VAL A 102 -0.41 1.52 2.93
N ILE A 103 -0.54 0.87 1.77
CA ILE A 103 -0.70 -0.59 1.70
C ILE A 103 0.50 -1.30 2.29
N THR A 104 1.71 -0.90 1.90
CA THR A 104 2.99 -1.47 2.39
C THR A 104 3.06 -1.50 3.91
N GLY A 105 2.62 -0.44 4.59
CA GLY A 105 2.58 -0.39 6.05
C GLY A 105 1.44 -1.23 6.66
N LEU A 106 0.26 -1.22 6.05
CA LEU A 106 -0.93 -1.86 6.62
C LEU A 106 -0.95 -3.39 6.48
N VAL A 107 -0.35 -3.96 5.42
CA VAL A 107 -0.40 -5.41 5.11
C VAL A 107 0.25 -6.31 6.14
N ALA A 108 1.08 -5.77 7.04
CA ALA A 108 1.58 -6.53 8.19
C ALA A 108 0.46 -6.99 9.15
N ARG A 109 -0.75 -6.41 9.05
CA ARG A 109 -1.90 -6.73 9.89
C ARG A 109 -2.81 -7.70 9.17
N LEU A 110 -3.12 -8.84 9.79
CA LEU A 110 -3.96 -9.89 9.17
C LEU A 110 -5.33 -9.37 8.70
N TRP A 111 -5.99 -8.50 9.49
CA TRP A 111 -7.29 -7.94 9.13
C TRP A 111 -7.25 -7.12 7.82
N PHE A 112 -6.14 -6.45 7.56
CA PHE A 112 -5.96 -5.65 6.35
C PHE A 112 -5.42 -6.49 5.20
N LEU A 113 -4.58 -7.49 5.49
CA LEU A 113 -4.15 -8.44 4.48
C LEU A 113 -5.35 -9.18 3.85
N MET A 114 -6.34 -9.55 4.65
CA MET A 114 -7.60 -10.11 4.15
C MET A 114 -8.33 -9.15 3.20
N GLU A 115 -8.42 -7.86 3.54
CA GLU A 115 -8.99 -6.84 2.66
C GLU A 115 -8.30 -6.79 1.29
N ILE A 116 -6.97 -6.94 1.25
CA ILE A 116 -6.20 -6.96 0.00
C ILE A 116 -6.44 -8.27 -0.78
N CYS A 117 -6.40 -9.42 -0.10
CA CYS A 117 -6.61 -10.73 -0.74
C CYS A 117 -8.02 -10.87 -1.32
N SER A 118 -9.03 -10.24 -0.71
CA SER A 118 -10.39 -10.22 -1.22
C SER A 118 -10.60 -9.26 -2.40
N ARG A 119 -9.58 -8.50 -2.82
CA ARG A 119 -9.73 -7.48 -3.86
C ARG A 119 -8.70 -7.61 -4.99
N GLN A 120 -9.08 -8.38 -6.01
CA GLN A 120 -8.24 -8.70 -7.17
C GLN A 120 -7.74 -7.45 -7.93
N GLU A 121 -8.51 -6.37 -7.92
CA GLU A 121 -8.15 -5.10 -8.55
C GLU A 121 -6.86 -4.49 -7.97
N ILE A 122 -6.70 -4.49 -6.64
CA ILE A 122 -5.46 -4.03 -5.99
C ILE A 122 -4.30 -4.94 -6.40
N LEU A 123 -4.53 -6.25 -6.34
CA LEU A 123 -3.52 -7.25 -6.72
C LEU A 123 -3.07 -7.08 -8.17
N ASN A 124 -4.00 -6.79 -9.09
CA ASN A 124 -3.68 -6.51 -10.49
C ASN A 124 -2.80 -5.27 -10.62
N ILE A 125 -3.15 -4.17 -9.97
CA ILE A 125 -2.38 -2.92 -10.00
C ILE A 125 -0.96 -3.12 -9.45
N VAL A 126 -0.79 -3.79 -8.31
CA VAL A 126 0.55 -3.93 -7.68
C VAL A 126 1.45 -4.92 -8.41
N THR A 127 0.87 -5.92 -9.10
CA THR A 127 1.62 -6.93 -9.85
C THR A 127 1.91 -6.54 -11.29
N ASP A 128 1.18 -5.56 -11.85
CA ASP A 128 1.41 -5.07 -13.21
C ASP A 128 2.50 -4.00 -13.25
N ALA A 129 3.64 -4.35 -13.84
CA ALA A 129 4.79 -3.47 -13.99
C ALA A 129 4.57 -2.29 -14.95
N SER A 130 3.55 -2.34 -15.79
CA SER A 130 3.20 -1.22 -16.69
C SER A 130 2.42 -0.09 -15.99
N THR A 131 1.94 -0.33 -14.75
CA THR A 131 1.15 0.66 -13.99
C THR A 131 1.94 1.93 -13.66
N GLU A 132 3.25 1.82 -13.51
CA GLU A 132 4.12 2.95 -13.19
C GLU A 132 5.23 3.09 -14.22
N THR A 133 5.47 4.33 -14.65
CA THR A 133 6.48 4.65 -15.67
C THR A 133 7.71 5.37 -15.08
N THR A 134 7.59 5.90 -13.86
CA THR A 134 8.69 6.56 -13.16
C THR A 134 9.44 5.57 -12.28
N LYS A 135 10.76 5.76 -12.13
CA LYS A 135 11.59 4.90 -11.26
C LYS A 135 11.01 4.77 -9.85
N ILE A 136 10.65 5.90 -9.23
CA ILE A 136 10.15 5.93 -7.85
C ILE A 136 8.79 5.22 -7.76
N GLY A 137 7.90 5.42 -8.74
CA GLY A 137 6.62 4.71 -8.81
C GLY A 137 6.82 3.20 -8.94
N MET A 138 7.69 2.76 -9.85
CA MET A 138 8.03 1.34 -10.06
C MET A 138 8.57 0.68 -8.79
N GLU A 139 9.50 1.35 -8.10
CA GLU A 139 10.08 0.87 -6.84
C GLU A 139 9.04 0.81 -5.71
N ALA A 140 8.18 1.82 -5.58
CA ALA A 140 7.11 1.85 -4.58
C ALA A 140 6.06 0.76 -4.82
N ARG A 141 5.62 0.58 -6.07
CA ARG A 141 4.71 -0.50 -6.49
C ARG A 141 5.33 -1.87 -6.16
N TYR A 142 6.58 -2.07 -6.54
CA TYR A 142 7.30 -3.32 -6.26
C TYR A 142 7.43 -3.60 -4.77
N LYS A 143 7.82 -2.60 -3.97
CA LYS A 143 7.89 -2.71 -2.50
C LYS A 143 6.53 -3.10 -1.91
N CYS A 144 5.46 -2.48 -2.39
CA CYS A 144 4.10 -2.83 -2.00
C CYS A 144 3.76 -4.30 -2.33
N CYS A 145 4.04 -4.74 -3.56
CA CYS A 145 3.85 -6.14 -3.97
C CYS A 145 4.66 -7.10 -3.10
N GLN A 146 5.93 -6.77 -2.81
CA GLN A 146 6.81 -7.57 -1.97
C GLN A 146 6.31 -7.67 -0.53
N SER A 147 5.82 -6.56 0.05
CA SER A 147 5.25 -6.55 1.40
C SER A 147 3.97 -7.38 1.50
N ILE A 148 3.10 -7.34 0.48
CA ILE A 148 1.91 -8.21 0.43
C ILE A 148 2.35 -9.68 0.38
N HIS A 149 3.27 -10.02 -0.53
CA HIS A 149 3.77 -11.39 -0.68
C HIS A 149 4.39 -11.91 0.62
N LYS A 150 5.23 -11.10 1.26
CA LYS A 150 5.87 -11.44 2.53
C LYS A 150 4.85 -11.66 3.64
N ALA A 151 3.90 -10.74 3.81
CA ALA A 151 2.86 -10.86 4.82
C ALA A 151 1.98 -12.10 4.59
N PHE A 152 1.70 -12.44 3.33
CA PHE A 152 1.00 -13.66 2.95
C PHE A 152 1.76 -14.92 3.40
N LEU A 153 3.05 -15.02 3.08
CA LEU A 153 3.89 -16.16 3.45
C LEU A 153 4.08 -16.30 4.96
N SER A 154 4.08 -15.19 5.70
CA SER A 154 4.14 -15.20 7.16
C SER A 154 2.82 -15.61 7.82
N SER A 155 1.71 -15.67 7.08
CA SER A 155 0.41 -16.05 7.61
C SER A 155 0.13 -17.54 7.39
N SER A 156 0.24 -18.34 8.44
CA SER A 156 -0.12 -19.77 8.41
C SER A 156 -1.56 -20.01 7.97
N LYS A 157 -2.47 -19.06 8.24
CA LYS A 157 -3.87 -19.13 7.80
C LYS A 157 -4.02 -19.00 6.29
N LEU A 158 -3.24 -18.12 5.66
CA LEU A 158 -3.40 -17.81 4.23
C LEU A 158 -2.58 -18.73 3.34
N ILE A 159 -1.36 -19.09 3.77
CA ILE A 159 -0.48 -19.94 2.96
C ILE A 159 -1.06 -21.33 2.70
N ASN A 160 -1.92 -21.81 3.62
CA ASN A 160 -2.57 -23.11 3.52
C ASN A 160 -3.96 -23.04 2.86
N ASP A 161 -4.42 -21.86 2.43
CA ASP A 161 -5.72 -21.71 1.78
C ASP A 161 -5.59 -21.94 0.26
N PRO A 162 -6.13 -23.05 -0.28
CA PRO A 162 -6.03 -23.35 -1.70
C PRO A 162 -6.77 -22.33 -2.58
N ALA A 163 -7.77 -21.62 -2.06
CA ALA A 163 -8.47 -20.58 -2.81
C ALA A 163 -7.56 -19.37 -3.11
N LEU A 164 -6.49 -19.19 -2.33
CA LEU A 164 -5.55 -18.09 -2.46
C LEU A 164 -4.25 -18.49 -3.20
N ALA A 165 -4.13 -19.74 -3.65
CA ALA A 165 -2.94 -20.25 -4.35
C ALA A 165 -2.62 -19.45 -5.63
N GLY A 166 -3.65 -19.03 -6.37
CA GLY A 166 -3.47 -18.17 -7.55
C GLY A 166 -2.91 -16.78 -7.21
N ILE A 167 -3.29 -16.23 -6.05
CA ILE A 167 -2.82 -14.93 -5.57
C ILE A 167 -1.35 -15.01 -5.20
N VAL A 168 -0.95 -16.01 -4.42
CA VAL A 168 0.46 -16.16 -3.99
C VAL A 168 1.38 -16.40 -5.19
N ALA A 169 0.98 -17.24 -6.16
CA ALA A 169 1.75 -17.48 -7.36
C ALA A 169 1.93 -16.20 -8.19
N LYS A 170 0.87 -15.39 -8.32
CA LYS A 170 0.92 -14.12 -9.04
C LYS A 170 1.86 -13.11 -8.36
N LEU A 171 1.76 -12.99 -7.04
CA LEU A 171 2.64 -12.11 -6.24
C LEU A 171 4.10 -12.58 -6.32
N GLN A 172 4.35 -13.88 -6.20
CA GLN A 172 5.68 -14.47 -6.30
C GLN A 172 6.32 -14.18 -7.66
N GLU A 173 5.58 -14.36 -8.76
CA GLU A 173 6.09 -14.08 -10.10
C GLU A 173 6.39 -12.59 -10.28
N ALA A 174 5.53 -11.69 -9.81
CA ALA A 174 5.78 -10.26 -9.86
C ALA A 174 7.00 -9.85 -9.02
N VAL A 175 7.18 -10.44 -7.84
CA VAL A 175 8.37 -10.20 -7.00
C VAL A 175 9.63 -10.72 -7.70
N ARG A 176 9.58 -11.90 -8.33
CA ARG A 176 10.71 -12.49 -9.06
C ARG A 176 11.16 -11.63 -10.24
N ARG A 177 10.21 -10.97 -10.94
CA ARG A 177 10.51 -10.05 -12.06
C ARG A 177 11.15 -8.73 -11.61
N GLY A 178 11.03 -8.36 -10.35
CA GLY A 178 11.56 -7.10 -9.86
C GLY A 178 10.74 -5.88 -10.28
N PRO A 179 11.23 -4.66 -9.97
CA PRO A 179 10.49 -3.43 -10.19
C PRO A 179 10.37 -3.00 -11.66
N TYR A 180 11.32 -3.39 -12.51
CA TYR A 180 11.51 -2.81 -13.84
C TYR A 180 11.05 -3.71 -15.01
N LEU A 181 10.89 -5.02 -14.79
CA LEU A 181 10.58 -5.94 -15.88
C LEU A 181 9.06 -6.05 -16.11
N GLY A 182 8.59 -5.41 -17.18
CA GLY A 182 7.26 -5.63 -17.78
C GLY A 182 7.12 -7.02 -18.39
N GLY A 183 5.90 -7.59 -18.40
CA GLY A 183 5.65 -8.88 -19.03
C GLY A 183 5.90 -8.86 -20.54
N LYS A 184 6.77 -9.78 -21.00
CA LYS A 184 7.14 -10.15 -22.40
C LYS A 184 7.42 -8.99 -23.37
N ASN A 185 8.71 -8.86 -23.70
CA ASN A 185 9.24 -8.34 -24.97
C ASN A 185 8.99 -6.86 -25.31
N ALA A 186 9.27 -5.95 -24.38
CA ALA A 186 9.80 -4.65 -24.80
C ALA A 186 11.33 -4.82 -24.95
N GLU A 187 11.77 -5.49 -26.01
CA GLU A 187 13.14 -5.28 -26.48
C GLU A 187 13.29 -3.76 -26.69
N ALA A 188 14.27 -3.16 -26.03
CA ALA A 188 14.63 -1.78 -26.29
C ALA A 188 15.05 -1.69 -27.76
N GLN A 189 14.16 -1.28 -28.65
CA GLN A 189 14.52 -1.04 -30.04
C GLN A 189 15.39 0.22 -30.06
N PRO A 190 16.68 0.12 -30.45
CA PRO A 190 17.52 1.30 -30.57
C PRO A 190 16.96 2.16 -31.70
N VAL A 191 16.48 3.35 -31.37
CA VAL A 191 16.15 4.36 -32.37
C VAL A 191 17.48 4.90 -32.91
N VAL A 192 17.95 4.34 -34.02
CA VAL A 192 19.10 4.87 -34.77
C VAL A 192 18.66 6.17 -35.43
N LYS A 193 18.94 7.31 -34.79
CA LYS A 193 18.89 8.61 -35.46
C LYS A 193 20.17 8.76 -36.28
N THR A 194 20.10 8.56 -37.59
CA THR A 194 21.16 9.00 -38.49
C THR A 194 21.22 10.52 -38.42
N ALA A 195 22.40 11.06 -38.12
CA ALA A 195 22.64 12.50 -38.13
C ALA A 195 22.33 13.04 -39.52
N GLU A 196 21.45 14.06 -39.59
CA GLU A 196 21.29 14.87 -40.78
C GLU A 196 22.64 15.53 -41.08
N ARG A 197 23.20 15.22 -42.25
CA ARG A 197 24.43 15.85 -42.73
C ARG A 197 24.10 17.30 -43.09
N PHE A 198 24.80 18.24 -42.45
CA PHE A 198 24.85 19.64 -42.85
C PHE A 198 25.47 19.78 -44.24
#